data_AF-A0A6P5A023-F1
#
_entry.id   AF-A0A6P5A023-F1
#
_cell.length_a   1.000
_cell.length_b   1.000
_cell.length_c   1.000
_cell.angle_alpha   90.00
_cell.angle_beta   90.00
_cell.angle_gamma   90.00
#
_symmetry.space_group_name_H-M   'P 1'
#
loop_
_entity.id
_entity.type
_entity.pdbx_description
1 polymer ?
#
loop_
_entity_poly.entity_id
_entity_poly.type
_entity_poly.pdbx_seq_one_letter_code
_entity_poly.pdbx_strand_id
1 'polypeptide(L)'
;MRPPLCLLHILLACLHIYRPGCLATVVLTGSVPNPRTMIVRALFLTFLLAERSSGQFVVTGACDSDSDCQTSGHGGCCARWNPSASTNVCKELGNEGDLCHVAASQLPFPFSGRRRFWRCPCGDDMTCVPSSPGSMVGACE
;
A
#
# COMPACT_ATOMS: atom_id res chain seq x y z
N MET A 1 -16.50 -6.42 40.55
CA MET A 1 -16.59 -6.07 39.11
C MET A 1 -15.25 -5.47 38.72
N ARG A 2 -14.42 -6.23 37.99
CA ARG A 2 -13.08 -5.82 37.51
C ARG A 2 -13.09 -5.95 35.98
N PRO A 3 -12.75 -4.91 35.21
CA PRO A 3 -12.71 -5.01 33.76
C PRO A 3 -11.54 -5.90 33.30
N PRO A 4 -11.66 -6.55 32.13
CA PRO A 4 -10.71 -7.54 31.66
C PRO A 4 -9.38 -6.90 31.25
N LEU A 5 -8.31 -7.34 31.90
CA LEU A 5 -6.90 -6.98 31.62
C LEU A 5 -6.42 -7.30 30.18
N CYS A 6 -7.24 -7.99 29.37
CA CYS A 6 -6.90 -8.32 27.98
C CYS A 6 -6.89 -7.10 27.04
N LEU A 7 -7.77 -6.10 27.25
CA LEU A 7 -7.81 -4.94 26.36
C LEU A 7 -6.56 -4.05 26.51
N LEU A 8 -6.05 -3.95 27.74
CA LEU A 8 -4.88 -3.12 28.07
C LEU A 8 -3.59 -3.70 27.47
N HIS A 9 -3.47 -5.04 27.42
CA HIS A 9 -2.34 -5.70 26.75
C HIS A 9 -2.35 -5.52 25.24
N ILE A 10 -3.54 -5.53 24.61
CA ILE A 10 -3.68 -5.31 23.16
C ILE A 10 -3.29 -3.85 22.82
N LEU A 11 -3.73 -2.88 23.63
CA LEU A 11 -3.38 -1.47 23.46
C LEU A 11 -1.88 -1.20 23.66
N LEU A 12 -1.24 -1.81 24.67
CA LEU A 12 0.22 -1.69 24.86
C LEU A 12 1.01 -2.31 23.70
N ALA A 13 0.54 -3.44 23.14
CA ALA A 13 1.16 -4.06 21.98
C ALA A 13 1.05 -3.16 20.74
N CYS A 14 -0.13 -2.55 20.48
CA CYS A 14 -0.31 -1.61 19.38
C CYS A 14 0.58 -0.35 19.49
N LEU A 15 0.73 0.22 20.68
CA LEU A 15 1.62 1.39 20.87
C LEU A 15 3.10 1.05 20.66
N HIS A 16 3.51 -0.19 20.94
CA HIS A 16 4.88 -0.63 20.71
C HIS A 16 5.19 -0.94 19.24
N ILE A 17 4.17 -1.11 18.39
CA ILE A 17 4.31 -1.42 16.95
C ILE A 17 4.50 -0.14 16.11
N TYR A 18 4.14 1.05 16.62
CA TYR A 18 4.21 2.31 15.86
C TYR A 18 5.57 3.05 15.91
N ARG A 19 6.67 2.40 16.31
CA ARG A 19 8.01 3.02 16.27
C ARG A 19 8.93 2.29 15.30
N PRO A 20 9.39 2.93 14.22
CA PRO A 20 10.39 2.35 13.34
C PRO A 20 11.73 2.36 14.08
N GLY A 21 12.27 1.18 14.39
CA GLY A 21 13.63 1.04 14.92
C GLY A 21 13.80 0.27 16.24
N CYS A 22 12.76 -0.32 16.84
CA CYS A 22 12.94 -1.15 18.03
C CYS A 22 13.25 -2.61 17.66
N LEU A 23 14.52 -3.01 17.79
CA LEU A 23 14.93 -4.42 17.90
C LEU A 23 14.30 -5.00 19.18
N ALA A 24 13.22 -5.77 19.01
CA ALA A 24 12.60 -6.50 20.11
C ALA A 24 13.38 -7.79 20.38
N THR A 25 14.25 -7.77 21.39
CA THR A 25 14.92 -8.98 21.89
C THR A 25 13.95 -9.76 22.77
N VAL A 26 13.36 -10.84 22.24
CA VAL A 26 12.49 -11.74 23.00
C VAL A 26 13.36 -12.65 23.88
N VAL A 27 13.38 -12.38 25.20
CA VAL A 27 14.04 -13.25 26.19
C VAL A 27 13.06 -14.35 26.59
N LEU A 28 13.28 -15.59 26.09
CA LEU A 28 12.52 -16.75 26.54
C LEU A 28 13.09 -17.25 27.86
N THR A 29 12.50 -16.84 28.98
CA THR A 29 12.79 -17.45 30.28
C THR A 29 12.36 -18.92 30.25
N GLY A 30 13.30 -19.80 30.60
CA GLY A 30 13.14 -21.24 30.58
C GLY A 30 12.37 -21.74 31.79
N SER A 31 11.20 -22.31 31.56
CA SER A 31 10.57 -23.26 32.47
C SER A 31 10.13 -24.49 31.66
N VAL A 32 10.28 -25.66 32.28
CA VAL A 32 10.24 -26.99 31.66
C VAL A 32 9.01 -27.15 30.73
N PRO A 33 9.21 -27.54 29.45
CA PRO A 33 8.13 -27.55 28.48
C PRO A 33 7.12 -28.67 28.74
N ASN A 34 5.88 -28.31 29.06
CA ASN A 34 4.73 -29.19 28.85
C ASN A 34 4.49 -29.28 27.33
N PRO A 35 4.12 -30.44 26.75
CA PRO A 35 3.83 -30.55 25.31
C PRO A 35 2.86 -29.47 24.81
N ARG A 36 1.93 -29.02 25.65
CA ARG A 36 1.00 -27.92 25.34
C ARG A 36 1.70 -26.56 25.22
N THR A 37 2.66 -26.24 26.10
CA THR A 37 3.41 -24.97 26.03
C THR A 37 4.42 -24.94 24.89
N MET A 38 4.95 -26.09 24.44
CA MET A 38 5.75 -26.15 23.21
C MET A 38 4.94 -25.82 21.97
N ILE A 39 3.72 -26.36 21.86
CA ILE A 39 2.84 -26.10 20.71
C ILE A 39 2.49 -24.61 20.65
N VAL A 40 2.13 -24.00 21.77
CA VAL A 40 1.79 -22.56 21.82
C VAL A 40 3.01 -21.68 21.49
N ARG A 41 4.21 -22.02 22.00
CA ARG A 41 5.45 -21.30 21.65
C ARG A 41 5.82 -21.46 20.18
N ALA A 42 5.66 -22.66 19.62
CA ALA A 42 5.92 -22.92 18.20
C ALA A 42 4.94 -22.18 17.29
N LEU A 43 3.65 -22.15 17.65
CA LEU A 43 2.62 -21.37 16.93
C LEU A 43 2.88 -19.87 16.99
N PHE A 44 3.29 -19.36 18.16
CA PHE A 44 3.63 -17.94 18.30
C PHE A 44 4.90 -17.56 17.54
N LEU A 45 5.93 -18.40 17.56
CA LEU A 45 7.15 -18.21 16.78
C LEU A 45 6.91 -18.30 15.28
N THR A 46 6.06 -19.22 14.82
CA THR A 46 5.67 -19.30 13.40
C THR A 46 4.84 -18.09 12.97
N PHE A 47 3.95 -17.59 13.82
CA PHE A 47 3.24 -16.34 13.57
C PHE A 47 4.21 -15.15 13.45
N LEU A 48 5.13 -14.96 14.41
CA LEU A 48 6.14 -13.90 14.35
C LEU A 48 7.12 -14.04 13.16
N LEU A 49 7.39 -15.26 12.69
CA LEU A 49 8.20 -15.50 11.49
C LEU A 49 7.40 -15.29 10.20
N ALA A 50 6.06 -15.44 10.21
CA ALA A 50 5.20 -15.09 9.08
C ALA A 50 5.12 -13.56 8.89
N GLU A 51 5.12 -12.80 10.00
CA GLU A 51 5.18 -11.32 10.00
C GLU A 51 6.52 -10.76 9.48
N ARG A 52 7.56 -11.61 9.31
CA ARG A 52 8.82 -11.23 8.64
C ARG A 52 8.74 -11.18 7.13
N SER A 53 7.60 -11.52 6.54
CA SER A 53 7.27 -10.98 5.23
C SER A 53 6.76 -9.55 5.44
N SER A 54 7.69 -8.60 5.51
CA SER A 54 7.43 -7.21 5.18
C SER A 54 7.13 -7.09 3.67
N GLY A 55 6.20 -7.89 3.19
CA GLY A 55 5.47 -7.71 1.96
C GLY A 55 4.12 -7.23 2.41
N GLN A 56 3.92 -5.91 2.35
CA GLN A 56 2.64 -5.23 2.36
C GLN A 56 1.53 -6.20 1.91
N PHE A 57 0.70 -6.65 2.85
CA PHE A 57 -0.41 -7.53 2.53
C PHE A 57 -1.44 -6.69 1.77
N VAL A 58 -1.29 -6.69 0.44
CA VAL A 58 -2.11 -5.94 -0.50
C VAL A 58 -3.48 -6.61 -0.56
N VAL A 59 -4.34 -6.24 0.39
CA VAL A 59 -5.78 -6.32 0.16
C VAL A 59 -6.10 -5.18 -0.83
N THR A 60 -6.02 -5.50 -2.12
CA THR A 60 -6.43 -4.66 -3.28
C THR A 60 -5.56 -3.45 -3.62
N GLY A 61 -4.39 -3.66 -4.25
CA GLY A 61 -3.57 -2.69 -4.98
C GLY A 61 -3.37 -1.29 -4.38
N ALA A 62 -3.61 -1.04 -3.09
CA ALA A 62 -3.68 0.30 -2.53
C ALA A 62 -2.30 0.94 -2.45
N CYS A 63 -2.22 2.23 -2.76
CA CYS A 63 -0.95 2.96 -2.90
C CYS A 63 -1.09 4.41 -2.43
N ASP A 64 0.03 5.05 -2.11
CA ASP A 64 0.10 6.48 -1.81
C ASP A 64 0.79 7.29 -2.90
N SER A 65 1.76 6.68 -3.59
CA SER A 65 2.57 7.28 -4.65
C SER A 65 2.82 6.30 -5.81
N ASP A 66 3.24 6.81 -6.97
CA ASP A 66 3.58 5.95 -8.11
C ASP A 66 4.73 5.00 -7.77
N SER A 67 5.65 5.41 -6.88
CA SER A 67 6.77 4.59 -6.42
C SER A 67 6.32 3.30 -5.73
N ASP A 68 5.18 3.30 -5.03
CA ASP A 68 4.64 2.09 -4.38
C ASP A 68 4.19 1.06 -5.41
N CYS A 69 3.70 1.52 -6.56
CA CYS A 69 3.29 0.67 -7.67
C CYS A 69 4.49 0.12 -8.45
N GLN A 70 5.56 0.90 -8.52
CA GLN A 70 6.82 0.44 -9.10
C GLN A 70 7.51 -0.63 -8.22
N THR A 71 7.55 -0.43 -6.89
CA THR A 71 8.19 -1.39 -5.97
C THR A 71 7.42 -2.70 -5.82
N SER A 72 6.09 -2.67 -5.95
CA SER A 72 5.23 -3.85 -5.91
C SER A 72 5.25 -4.70 -7.19
N GLY A 73 5.94 -4.26 -8.24
CA GLY A 73 6.02 -4.96 -9.52
C GLY A 73 4.69 -4.97 -10.30
N HIS A 74 3.73 -4.14 -9.91
CA HIS A 74 2.48 -3.93 -10.64
C HIS A 74 2.65 -2.88 -11.74
N GLY A 75 3.75 -2.13 -11.71
CA GLY A 75 4.00 -1.07 -12.69
C GLY A 75 2.94 0.03 -12.62
N GLY A 76 3.10 1.03 -13.48
CA GLY A 76 2.11 2.07 -13.65
C GLY A 76 2.03 3.09 -12.50
N CYS A 77 0.83 3.64 -12.30
CA CYS A 77 0.61 4.82 -11.47
C CYS A 77 -0.34 4.56 -10.31
N CYS A 78 -0.23 5.40 -9.28
CA CYS A 78 -1.11 5.40 -8.14
C CYS A 78 -2.23 6.42 -8.29
N ALA A 79 -3.44 5.96 -8.64
CA ALA A 79 -4.59 6.82 -8.91
C ALA A 79 -5.87 6.33 -8.21
N ARG A 80 -6.83 7.25 -8.00
CA ARG A 80 -8.12 6.92 -7.36
C ARG A 80 -8.81 5.79 -8.13
N TRP A 81 -9.41 4.81 -7.43
CA TRP A 81 -10.08 3.67 -8.06
C TRP A 81 -11.12 4.11 -9.10
N ASN A 82 -11.93 5.11 -8.77
CA ASN A 82 -12.92 5.73 -9.66
C ASN A 82 -13.09 7.22 -9.29
N PRO A 83 -13.90 8.01 -10.04
CA PRO A 83 -14.07 9.45 -9.79
C PRO A 83 -14.58 9.81 -8.39
N SER A 84 -15.31 8.91 -7.71
CA SER A 84 -15.92 9.14 -6.41
C SER A 84 -15.15 8.48 -5.25
N ALA A 85 -14.24 7.55 -5.52
CA ALA A 85 -13.48 6.81 -4.52
C ALA A 85 -12.43 7.70 -3.86
N SER A 86 -12.25 7.64 -2.54
CA SER A 86 -11.14 8.31 -1.85
C SER A 86 -9.85 7.49 -1.84
N THR A 87 -9.94 6.20 -2.17
CA THR A 87 -8.83 5.26 -2.17
C THR A 87 -8.09 5.26 -3.49
N ASN A 88 -6.76 5.30 -3.42
CA ASN A 88 -5.88 5.14 -4.56
C ASN A 88 -5.41 3.70 -4.69
N VAL A 89 -5.29 3.23 -5.93
CA VAL A 89 -4.76 1.93 -6.28
C VAL A 89 -3.77 2.03 -7.42
N CYS A 90 -2.90 1.04 -7.52
CA CYS A 90 -2.04 0.84 -8.67
C CYS A 90 -2.88 0.49 -9.90
N LYS A 91 -2.60 1.20 -10.99
CA LYS A 91 -3.24 1.03 -12.30
C LYS A 91 -2.18 1.12 -13.38
N GLU A 92 -2.43 0.42 -14.48
CA GLU A 92 -1.63 0.53 -15.70
C GLU A 92 -1.63 1.97 -16.24
N LEU A 93 -0.56 2.33 -16.96
CA LEU A 93 -0.51 3.58 -17.73
C LEU A 93 -1.54 3.55 -18.86
N GLY A 94 -1.95 4.73 -19.33
CA GLY A 94 -2.88 4.85 -20.45
C GLY A 94 -2.26 4.36 -21.76
N ASN A 95 -3.01 3.60 -22.54
CA ASN A 95 -2.64 3.13 -23.87
C ASN A 95 -3.22 4.06 -24.94
N GLU A 96 -2.82 3.85 -26.20
CA GLU A 96 -3.35 4.59 -27.34
C GLU A 96 -4.89 4.60 -27.36
N GLY A 97 -5.47 5.79 -27.47
CA GLY A 97 -6.92 6.02 -27.44
C GLY A 97 -7.54 6.08 -26.05
N ASP A 98 -6.82 5.74 -24.97
CA ASP A 98 -7.35 5.86 -23.61
C ASP A 98 -7.59 7.32 -23.22
N LEU A 99 -8.69 7.55 -22.50
CA LEU A 99 -9.03 8.90 -22.07
C LEU A 99 -8.06 9.41 -21.01
N CYS A 100 -7.46 10.57 -21.24
CA CYS A 100 -6.48 11.19 -20.36
C CYS A 100 -6.95 12.57 -19.86
N HIS A 101 -6.22 13.14 -18.90
CA HIS A 101 -6.45 14.51 -18.42
C HIS A 101 -5.19 15.34 -18.62
N VAL A 102 -5.29 16.47 -19.31
CA VAL A 102 -4.14 17.28 -19.77
C VAL A 102 -3.28 17.77 -18.60
N ALA A 103 -3.88 18.09 -17.46
CA ALA A 103 -3.11 18.47 -16.26
C ALA A 103 -2.37 17.28 -15.60
N ALA A 104 -2.83 16.04 -15.80
CA ALA A 104 -2.19 14.87 -15.20
C ALA A 104 -0.89 14.49 -15.94
N SER A 105 -0.82 14.75 -17.25
CA SER A 105 0.40 14.60 -18.06
C SER A 105 1.47 15.66 -17.79
N GLN A 106 1.15 16.73 -17.06
CA GLN A 106 2.14 17.73 -16.63
C GLN A 106 2.91 17.32 -15.38
N LEU A 107 2.40 16.33 -14.62
CA LEU A 107 3.10 15.80 -13.46
C LEU A 107 4.18 14.83 -13.92
N PRO A 108 5.37 14.84 -13.29
CA PRO A 108 6.41 13.88 -13.62
C PRO A 108 5.94 12.45 -13.31
N PHE A 109 6.46 11.49 -14.04
CA PHE A 109 6.29 10.07 -13.77
C PHE A 109 7.68 9.43 -13.54
N PRO A 110 7.92 8.71 -12.43
CA PRO A 110 7.02 8.54 -11.27
C PRO A 110 6.76 9.83 -10.48
N PHE A 111 5.53 9.97 -9.99
CA PHE A 111 5.16 11.03 -9.05
C PHE A 111 5.24 10.51 -7.61
N SER A 112 6.02 11.20 -6.77
CA SER A 112 6.16 10.88 -5.34
C SER A 112 5.00 11.38 -4.48
N GLY A 113 4.10 12.20 -5.05
CA GLY A 113 2.89 12.67 -4.37
C GLY A 113 1.65 11.83 -4.71
N ARG A 114 0.52 12.24 -4.15
CA ARG A 114 -0.77 11.58 -4.41
C ARG A 114 -1.47 12.19 -5.63
N ARG A 115 -1.75 11.37 -6.65
CA ARG A 115 -2.56 11.81 -7.79
C ARG A 115 -4.01 12.03 -7.35
N ARG A 116 -4.59 13.16 -7.76
CA ARG A 116 -6.00 13.52 -7.51
C ARG A 116 -6.96 13.02 -8.59
N PHE A 117 -6.45 12.83 -9.81
CA PHE A 117 -7.24 12.30 -10.91
C PHE A 117 -7.30 10.77 -10.82
N TRP A 118 -8.41 10.20 -11.28
CA TRP A 118 -8.72 8.77 -11.14
C TRP A 118 -8.15 7.90 -12.27
N ARG A 119 -7.50 8.52 -13.26
CA ARG A 119 -6.78 7.81 -14.33
C ARG A 119 -5.29 8.12 -14.28
N CYS A 120 -4.52 7.19 -14.82
CA CYS A 120 -3.08 7.34 -15.01
C CYS A 120 -2.74 8.25 -16.19
N PRO A 121 -1.51 8.81 -16.21
CA PRO A 121 -0.99 9.43 -17.42
C PRO A 121 -0.85 8.39 -18.54
N CYS A 122 -0.71 8.87 -19.76
CA CYS A 122 -0.37 8.02 -20.90
C CYS A 122 0.98 7.33 -20.66
N GLY A 123 1.16 6.16 -21.28
CA GLY A 123 2.40 5.40 -21.23
C GLY A 123 3.57 6.12 -21.90
N ASP A 124 4.73 5.48 -21.81
CA ASP A 124 5.94 5.96 -22.49
C ASP A 124 5.65 6.13 -24.00
N ASP A 125 6.16 7.21 -24.58
CA ASP A 125 5.98 7.63 -25.98
C ASP A 125 4.61 8.19 -26.40
N MET A 126 3.66 8.33 -25.47
CA MET A 126 2.35 8.94 -25.77
C MET A 126 2.13 10.27 -25.02
N THR A 127 1.31 11.12 -25.60
CA THR A 127 0.91 12.40 -25.04
C THR A 127 -0.60 12.51 -24.91
N CYS A 128 -1.06 13.31 -23.95
CA CYS A 128 -2.49 13.56 -23.80
C CYS A 128 -2.94 14.66 -24.77
N VAL A 129 -3.56 14.28 -25.89
CA VAL A 129 -4.06 15.20 -26.91
C VAL A 129 -5.50 15.62 -26.56
N PRO A 130 -5.77 16.92 -26.33
CA PRO A 130 -7.10 17.40 -25.93
C PRO A 130 -8.12 17.18 -27.04
N SER A 131 -9.34 16.73 -26.68
CA SER A 131 -10.39 16.40 -27.66
C SER A 131 -10.91 17.62 -28.44
N SER A 132 -10.72 18.83 -27.92
CA SER A 132 -11.01 20.09 -28.59
C SER A 132 -10.09 21.19 -28.03
N PRO A 133 -9.87 22.30 -28.76
CA PRO A 133 -9.10 23.43 -28.24
C PRO A 133 -9.64 23.89 -26.87
N GLY A 134 -8.79 23.86 -25.84
CA GLY A 134 -9.16 24.22 -24.47
C GLY A 134 -9.80 23.12 -23.62
N SER A 135 -9.99 21.90 -24.13
CA SER A 135 -10.47 20.78 -23.33
C SER A 135 -9.42 20.33 -22.31
N MET A 136 -9.84 20.06 -21.07
CA MET A 136 -8.99 19.45 -20.04
C MET A 136 -8.93 17.91 -20.14
N VAL A 137 -9.79 17.32 -20.97
CA VAL A 137 -9.86 15.88 -21.25
C VAL A 137 -9.45 15.63 -22.69
N GLY A 138 -8.69 14.56 -22.88
CA GLY A 138 -8.13 14.16 -24.16
C GLY A 138 -8.08 12.65 -24.33
N ALA A 139 -7.36 12.22 -25.35
CA ALA A 139 -6.97 10.83 -25.57
C ALA A 139 -5.44 10.71 -25.61
N CYS A 140 -4.92 9.54 -25.25
CA CYS A 140 -3.51 9.24 -25.42
C CYS A 140 -3.22 8.96 -26.90
N GLU A 141 -2.29 9.72 -27.47
CA GLU A 141 -1.80 9.60 -28.85
C GLU A 141 -0.28 9.73 -28.89
#